data_AF-A0A2T3HKR3-F1
#
_entry.id   AF-A0A2T3HKR3-F1
#
_cell.length_a   1.000
_cell.length_b   1.000
_cell.length_c   1.000
_cell.angle_alpha   90.00
_cell.angle_beta   90.00
_cell.angle_gamma   90.00
#
_symmetry.space_group_name_H-M   'P 1'
#
loop_
_entity.id
_entity.type
_entity.pdbx_description
1 polymer ?
#
loop_
_entity_poly.entity_id
_entity_poly.type
_entity_poly.pdbx_seq_one_letter_code
_entity_poly.pdbx_strand_id
1 'polypeptide(L)'
;MKKLIINCLIPAGILIGCGACQSGQRAGATDTLIATHETDTTMNMADTTMSRDTAVGVMVGGAILKPDQSLIKNLTESKDHTILASAINSAGLTSLLNGKGAFTLFAPTNAAFGKIQAAKFEQLMSAAQRSKLKALLEAHIVAGRYKSADLKEGLELKTISGGMLKITLKDGNWWANSARITIPDIVSANGLLFVTDGIAASVK
;
A
#
# COMPACT_ATOMS: atom_id res chain seq x y z
N MET A 1 36.14 52.84 30.20
CA MET A 1 35.57 53.96 29.42
C MET A 1 34.17 53.52 29.00
N LYS A 2 33.09 53.87 29.74
CA LYS A 2 32.21 55.07 29.56
C LYS A 2 31.54 55.05 28.17
N LYS A 3 30.23 55.11 27.88
CA LYS A 3 28.87 55.26 28.50
C LYS A 3 27.87 54.77 27.40
N LEU A 4 26.76 54.04 27.63
CA LEU A 4 25.42 54.39 28.15
C LEU A 4 24.56 55.36 27.26
N ILE A 5 23.25 55.03 27.12
CA ILE A 5 22.06 55.88 26.80
C ILE A 5 21.74 56.10 25.30
N ILE A 6 20.53 56.08 24.71
CA ILE A 6 19.10 55.74 24.98
C ILE A 6 18.29 56.53 23.91
N ASN A 7 17.16 55.99 23.44
CA ASN A 7 16.05 56.68 22.72
C ASN A 7 16.39 57.26 21.32
N CYS A 8 15.51 57.32 20.32
CA CYS A 8 14.12 57.75 20.39
C CYS A 8 13.46 57.65 18.99
N LEU A 9 12.14 57.50 18.98
CA LEU A 9 11.18 58.17 18.09
C LEU A 9 10.61 57.43 16.87
N ILE A 10 9.31 57.12 17.03
CA ILE A 10 8.26 56.77 16.07
C ILE A 10 7.77 58.06 15.35
N PRO A 11 7.14 57.97 14.18
CA PRO A 11 5.69 58.26 14.07
C PRO A 11 4.98 57.23 13.15
N ALA A 12 3.77 56.70 13.40
CA ALA A 12 2.45 57.29 13.64
C ALA A 12 1.85 58.03 12.41
N GLY A 13 0.86 57.39 11.77
CA GLY A 13 -0.08 57.93 10.77
C GLY A 13 -0.70 56.74 10.00
N ILE A 14 -1.93 56.25 10.24
CA ILE A 14 -3.29 56.81 10.22
C ILE A 14 -3.68 57.43 8.88
N LEU A 15 -4.49 56.69 8.11
CA LEU A 15 -5.51 57.11 7.12
C LEU A 15 -6.41 55.86 6.94
N ILE A 16 -7.63 55.73 7.47
CA ILE A 16 -8.93 56.38 7.19
C ILE A 16 -9.32 56.35 5.70
N GLY A 17 -10.42 55.62 5.40
CA GLY A 17 -11.17 55.65 4.13
C GLY A 17 -11.75 54.26 3.80
N CYS A 18 -12.90 53.83 4.31
CA CYS A 18 -14.29 54.19 3.95
C CYS A 18 -14.72 53.70 2.55
N GLY A 19 -15.64 52.72 2.54
CA GLY A 19 -16.91 52.84 1.81
C GLY A 19 -17.01 52.41 0.34
N ALA A 20 -18.07 51.62 0.09
CA ALA A 20 -18.77 51.34 -1.18
C ALA A 20 -18.11 50.31 -2.13
N CYS A 21 -18.75 49.14 -2.37
CA CYS A 21 -19.95 48.93 -3.20
C CYS A 21 -19.72 49.36 -4.66
N GLN A 22 -19.57 48.40 -5.57
CA GLN A 22 -20.33 48.43 -6.82
C GLN A 22 -20.36 47.03 -7.45
N SER A 23 -21.55 46.44 -7.38
CA SER A 23 -22.03 45.34 -8.20
C SER A 23 -22.23 45.78 -9.65
N GLY A 24 -21.93 44.90 -10.61
CA GLY A 24 -22.74 44.73 -11.81
C GLY A 24 -22.03 44.90 -13.15
N GLN A 25 -21.88 43.79 -13.88
CA GLN A 25 -22.24 43.72 -15.31
C GLN A 25 -22.57 42.27 -15.70
N ARG A 26 -23.42 42.16 -16.72
CA ARG A 26 -24.49 41.17 -16.95
C ARG A 26 -24.35 40.60 -18.37
N ALA A 27 -24.91 39.39 -18.57
CA ALA A 27 -25.23 38.71 -19.85
C ALA A 27 -24.03 38.11 -20.63
N GLY A 28 -24.08 36.91 -21.24
CA GLY A 28 -25.17 35.99 -21.55
C GLY A 28 -25.44 35.93 -23.07
N ALA A 29 -24.76 35.03 -23.80
CA ALA A 29 -25.10 34.46 -25.12
C ALA A 29 -23.93 33.53 -25.55
N THR A 30 -24.06 32.20 -25.58
CA THR A 30 -24.39 31.37 -26.77
C THR A 30 -23.73 31.85 -28.06
N ASP A 31 -22.78 31.10 -28.63
CA ASP A 31 -22.97 30.40 -29.93
C ASP A 31 -21.66 29.71 -30.39
N THR A 32 -21.75 28.38 -30.45
CA THR A 32 -21.36 27.46 -31.51
C THR A 32 -20.40 27.88 -32.66
N LEU A 33 -19.51 26.92 -33.01
CA LEU A 33 -19.03 26.52 -34.37
C LEU A 33 -17.67 27.01 -34.94
N ILE A 34 -16.85 25.97 -35.21
CA ILE A 34 -16.13 25.64 -36.48
C ILE A 34 -14.76 26.30 -36.76
N ALA A 35 -13.74 25.52 -36.43
CA ALA A 35 -12.70 24.91 -37.29
C ALA A 35 -11.66 25.72 -38.08
N THR A 36 -10.48 25.07 -38.16
CA THR A 36 -9.35 25.19 -39.12
C THR A 36 -8.32 26.30 -38.82
N HIS A 37 -7.01 26.14 -39.00
CA HIS A 37 -6.11 25.01 -39.28
C HIS A 37 -4.70 25.61 -39.32
N GLU A 38 -3.81 25.16 -38.41
CA GLU A 38 -2.33 25.08 -38.51
C GLU A 38 -1.53 26.36 -38.87
N THR A 39 -0.26 26.59 -38.60
CA THR A 39 0.97 25.82 -38.32
C THR A 39 1.95 26.87 -37.74
N ASP A 40 2.68 26.60 -36.65
CA ASP A 40 4.15 26.65 -36.68
C ASP A 40 4.75 26.01 -35.42
N THR A 41 5.88 25.34 -35.62
CA THR A 41 6.39 24.22 -34.83
C THR A 41 7.35 24.68 -33.74
N THR A 42 7.20 24.21 -32.48
CA THR A 42 8.28 23.50 -31.73
C THR A 42 7.89 23.08 -30.31
N MET A 43 8.07 21.77 -30.07
CA MET A 43 8.17 21.01 -28.80
C MET A 43 6.88 20.44 -28.18
N ASN A 44 6.57 19.24 -28.65
CA ASN A 44 5.75 18.21 -28.00
C ASN A 44 6.25 17.87 -26.59
N MET A 45 5.31 17.82 -25.64
CA MET A 45 5.01 16.71 -24.72
C MET A 45 3.74 17.14 -23.98
N ALA A 46 2.59 17.02 -24.64
CA ALA A 46 1.69 15.89 -24.42
C ALA A 46 1.19 15.85 -22.96
N ASP A 47 -0.02 16.37 -22.80
CA ASP A 47 -1.11 15.66 -22.13
C ASP A 47 -0.67 14.70 -21.00
N THR A 48 -0.83 15.15 -19.77
CA THR A 48 -1.07 14.24 -18.67
C THR A 48 -2.14 14.85 -17.77
N THR A 49 -3.27 15.18 -18.37
CA THR A 49 -4.56 14.90 -17.73
C THR A 49 -4.79 13.39 -17.77
N MET A 50 -3.89 12.61 -17.16
CA MET A 50 -4.23 11.24 -16.83
C MET A 50 -5.06 11.26 -15.56
N SER A 51 -6.36 11.12 -15.75
CA SER A 51 -7.25 10.43 -14.82
C SER A 51 -6.49 9.35 -14.06
N ARG A 52 -6.19 9.61 -12.78
CA ARG A 52 -5.98 8.57 -11.77
C ARG A 52 -7.27 8.36 -10.99
N ASP A 53 -8.36 8.20 -11.71
CA ASP A 53 -9.60 7.66 -11.16
C ASP A 53 -9.81 6.34 -11.87
N THR A 54 -10.05 5.27 -11.10
CA THR A 54 -10.06 3.83 -11.48
C THR A 54 -8.74 3.05 -11.39
N ALA A 55 -7.90 3.33 -10.40
CA ALA A 55 -7.16 2.23 -9.78
C ALA A 55 -8.17 1.39 -8.98
N VAL A 56 -8.81 0.41 -9.63
CA VAL A 56 -9.80 -0.49 -9.01
C VAL A 56 -9.13 -1.23 -7.85
N GLY A 57 -9.33 -0.71 -6.65
CA GLY A 57 -8.79 -1.31 -5.44
C GLY A 57 -9.67 -2.46 -4.96
N VAL A 58 -9.04 -3.47 -4.37
CA VAL A 58 -9.75 -4.62 -3.80
C VAL A 58 -10.11 -4.32 -2.35
N MET A 59 -11.36 -4.56 -1.95
CA MET A 59 -11.78 -4.35 -0.56
C MET A 59 -11.36 -5.53 0.32
N VAL A 60 -10.55 -5.27 1.34
CA VAL A 60 -10.11 -6.25 2.34
C VAL A 60 -10.17 -5.63 3.74
N GLY A 61 -10.95 -6.21 4.64
CA GLY A 61 -11.06 -5.74 6.03
C GLY A 61 -11.56 -4.31 6.18
N GLY A 62 -12.44 -3.87 5.29
CA GLY A 62 -13.02 -2.52 5.30
C GLY A 62 -12.12 -1.42 4.73
N ALA A 63 -10.98 -1.77 4.11
CA ALA A 63 -10.10 -0.84 3.41
C ALA A 63 -10.02 -1.18 1.92
N ILE A 64 -9.91 -0.16 1.07
CA ILE A 64 -9.70 -0.31 -0.37
C ILE A 64 -8.19 -0.39 -0.61
N LEU A 65 -7.69 -1.58 -0.94
CA LEU A 65 -6.27 -1.79 -1.23
C LEU A 65 -5.97 -1.35 -2.66
N LYS A 66 -5.07 -0.39 -2.82
CA LYS A 66 -4.76 0.23 -4.10
C LYS A 66 -3.51 -0.38 -4.74
N PRO A 67 -3.50 -0.59 -6.06
CA PRO A 67 -2.33 -1.08 -6.78
C PRO A 67 -1.15 -0.10 -6.76
N ASP A 68 -1.41 1.20 -6.59
CA ASP A 68 -0.37 2.24 -6.52
C ASP A 68 0.41 2.24 -5.19
N GLN A 69 -0.09 1.54 -4.17
CA GLN A 69 0.53 1.51 -2.83
C GLN A 69 1.46 0.31 -2.66
N SER A 70 2.49 0.48 -1.83
CA SER A 70 3.37 -0.63 -1.43
C SER A 70 2.63 -1.67 -0.61
N LEU A 71 3.09 -2.93 -0.65
CA LEU A 71 2.52 -4.04 0.14
C LEU A 71 2.34 -3.67 1.62
N ILE A 72 3.35 -3.05 2.23
CA ILE A 72 3.31 -2.62 3.63
C ILE A 72 2.22 -1.57 3.89
N LYS A 73 2.02 -0.62 2.97
CA LYS A 73 0.99 0.41 3.11
C LYS A 73 -0.39 -0.22 3.07
N ASN A 74 -0.66 -1.06 2.08
CA ASN A 74 -1.90 -1.81 1.97
C ASN A 74 -2.19 -2.66 3.23
N LEU A 75 -1.18 -3.38 3.74
CA LEU A 75 -1.33 -4.15 4.99
C LEU A 75 -1.67 -3.29 6.22
N THR A 76 -1.12 -2.07 6.29
CA THR A 76 -1.36 -1.16 7.42
C THR A 76 -2.73 -0.48 7.34
N GLU A 77 -3.26 -0.30 6.13
CA GLU A 77 -4.59 0.27 5.91
C GLU A 77 -5.71 -0.74 6.21
N SER A 78 -5.46 -2.04 6.07
CA SER A 78 -6.42 -3.10 6.41
C SER A 78 -6.43 -3.45 7.90
N LYS A 79 -7.63 -3.45 8.50
CA LYS A 79 -7.84 -3.85 9.91
C LYS A 79 -7.58 -5.34 10.15
N ASP A 80 -7.66 -6.17 9.11
CA ASP A 80 -7.51 -7.63 9.19
C ASP A 80 -6.05 -8.10 9.22
N HIS A 81 -5.07 -7.20 9.03
CA HIS A 81 -3.65 -7.56 8.91
C HIS A 81 -2.75 -6.88 9.94
N THR A 82 -3.33 -6.32 11.01
CA THR A 82 -2.59 -5.59 12.06
C THR A 82 -1.56 -6.46 12.79
N ILE A 83 -1.86 -7.74 13.03
CA ILE A 83 -0.92 -8.68 13.68
C ILE A 83 0.29 -8.92 12.79
N LEU A 84 0.07 -9.14 11.50
CA LEU A 84 1.14 -9.38 10.53
C LEU A 84 1.99 -8.14 10.28
N ALA A 85 1.37 -6.95 10.19
CA ALA A 85 2.10 -5.69 10.08
C ALA A 85 3.03 -5.46 11.27
N SER A 86 2.55 -5.75 12.49
CA SER A 86 3.36 -5.67 13.70
C SER A 86 4.53 -6.66 13.68
N ALA A 87 4.29 -7.91 13.26
CA ALA A 87 5.32 -8.94 13.13
C ALA A 87 6.42 -8.55 12.13
N ILE A 88 6.06 -8.00 10.97
CA ILE A 88 7.01 -7.53 9.94
C ILE A 88 7.89 -6.41 10.49
N ASN A 89 7.30 -5.47 11.22
CA ASN A 89 8.04 -4.37 11.83
C ASN A 89 9.00 -4.88 12.91
N SER A 90 8.57 -5.81 13.76
CA SER A 90 9.43 -6.43 14.78
C SER A 90 10.55 -7.29 14.19
N ALA A 91 10.33 -7.90 13.01
CA ALA A 91 11.33 -8.70 12.31
C ALA A 91 12.26 -7.88 11.41
N GLY A 92 11.99 -6.58 11.20
CA GLY A 92 12.77 -5.70 10.34
C GLY A 92 12.69 -6.04 8.85
N LEU A 93 11.61 -6.70 8.41
CA LEU A 93 11.44 -7.12 7.00
C LEU A 93 10.86 -6.02 6.10
N THR A 94 10.55 -4.86 6.67
CA THR A 94 10.02 -3.70 5.94
C THR A 94 10.96 -3.25 4.82
N SER A 95 12.28 -3.31 5.03
CA SER A 95 13.27 -2.97 4.00
C SER A 95 13.30 -3.98 2.85
N LEU A 96 13.08 -5.26 3.12
CA LEU A 96 13.02 -6.31 2.10
C LEU A 96 11.78 -6.14 1.22
N LEU A 97 10.62 -5.87 1.83
CA LEU A 97 9.35 -5.67 1.13
C LEU A 97 9.23 -4.32 0.41
N ASN A 98 10.07 -3.34 0.80
CA ASN A 98 10.26 -2.09 0.07
C ASN A 98 11.36 -2.18 -1.01
N GLY A 99 12.07 -3.30 -1.11
CA GLY A 99 13.09 -3.51 -2.13
C GLY A 99 12.51 -3.50 -3.55
N LYS A 100 13.36 -3.23 -4.53
CA LYS A 100 12.99 -3.39 -5.94
C LYS A 100 12.88 -4.87 -6.27
N GLY A 101 11.68 -5.31 -6.56
CA GLY A 101 11.40 -6.70 -6.89
C GLY A 101 9.91 -6.92 -6.85
N ALA A 102 9.47 -7.92 -7.60
CA ALA A 102 8.09 -8.30 -7.58
C ALA A 102 7.91 -9.45 -6.60
N PHE A 103 7.12 -9.23 -5.56
CA PHE A 103 6.90 -10.19 -4.49
C PHE A 103 5.46 -10.68 -4.47
N THR A 104 5.27 -11.94 -4.15
CA THR A 104 3.95 -12.49 -3.83
C THR A 104 3.92 -12.77 -2.34
N LEU A 105 3.08 -12.03 -1.62
CA LEU A 105 2.92 -12.15 -0.17
C LEU A 105 1.62 -12.88 0.17
N PHE A 106 1.74 -13.99 0.89
CA PHE A 106 0.60 -14.67 1.49
C PHE A 106 0.35 -14.08 2.88
N ALA A 107 -0.66 -13.22 2.97
CA ALA A 107 -0.99 -12.48 4.19
C ALA A 107 -2.12 -13.20 4.96
N PRO A 108 -1.82 -13.91 6.06
CA PRO A 108 -2.84 -14.38 6.98
C PRO A 108 -3.65 -13.23 7.58
N THR A 109 -4.95 -13.45 7.75
CA THR A 109 -5.83 -12.54 8.52
C THR A 109 -5.59 -12.69 10.03
N ASN A 110 -6.04 -11.72 10.81
CA ASN A 110 -6.00 -11.80 12.26
C ASN A 110 -6.73 -13.06 12.81
N ALA A 111 -7.80 -13.49 12.12
CA ALA A 111 -8.52 -14.73 12.46
C ALA A 111 -7.63 -15.98 12.26
N ALA A 112 -6.74 -15.99 11.27
CA ALA A 112 -5.78 -17.07 11.06
C ALA A 112 -4.82 -17.20 12.24
N PHE A 113 -4.34 -16.07 12.80
CA PHE A 113 -3.51 -16.07 14.00
C PHE A 113 -4.27 -16.52 15.24
N GLY A 114 -5.56 -16.17 15.35
CA GLY A 114 -6.43 -16.60 16.45
C GLY A 114 -6.71 -18.12 16.48
N LYS A 115 -6.56 -18.83 15.35
CA LYS A 115 -6.70 -20.29 15.28
C LYS A 115 -5.49 -21.05 15.81
N ILE A 116 -4.36 -20.37 15.99
CA ILE A 116 -3.15 -20.97 16.56
C ILE A 116 -3.24 -20.86 18.07
N GLN A 117 -2.79 -21.91 18.77
CA GLN A 117 -2.67 -21.88 20.22
C GLN A 117 -1.84 -20.67 20.65
N ALA A 118 -2.38 -19.82 21.53
CA ALA A 118 -1.72 -18.60 22.01
C ALA A 118 -0.29 -18.86 22.49
N ALA A 119 -0.05 -20.01 23.14
CA ALA A 119 1.28 -20.44 23.56
C ALA A 119 2.29 -20.54 22.40
N LYS A 120 1.90 -21.08 21.24
CA LYS A 120 2.77 -21.14 20.05
C LYS A 120 2.99 -19.76 19.45
N PHE A 121 1.97 -18.90 19.47
CA PHE A 121 2.10 -17.54 18.96
C PHE A 121 3.04 -16.69 19.83
N GLU A 122 2.91 -16.74 21.15
CA GLU A 122 3.80 -16.07 22.09
C GLU A 122 5.23 -16.59 22.00
N GLN A 123 5.40 -17.90 21.81
CA GLN A 123 6.71 -18.49 21.55
C GLN A 123 7.36 -17.91 20.29
N LEU A 124 6.60 -17.76 19.20
CA LEU A 124 7.09 -17.16 17.95
C LEU A 124 7.39 -15.66 18.08
N MET A 125 6.64 -14.94 18.92
CA MET A 125 6.86 -13.52 19.23
C MET A 125 7.96 -13.29 20.29
N SER A 126 8.45 -14.35 20.93
CA SER A 126 9.52 -14.25 21.92
C SER A 126 10.82 -13.74 21.31
N ALA A 127 11.57 -12.96 22.08
CA ALA A 127 12.90 -12.49 21.71
C ALA A 127 13.86 -13.64 21.35
N ALA A 128 13.69 -14.79 21.99
CA ALA A 128 14.49 -15.99 21.74
C ALA A 128 14.22 -16.62 20.35
N GLN A 129 13.08 -16.29 19.73
CA GLN A 129 12.66 -16.84 18.45
C GLN A 129 12.57 -15.81 17.32
N ARG A 130 13.11 -14.59 17.49
CA ARG A 130 13.09 -13.56 16.42
C ARG A 130 13.66 -14.07 15.10
N SER A 131 14.73 -14.88 15.13
CA SER A 131 15.29 -15.49 13.92
C SER A 131 14.29 -16.45 13.25
N LYS A 132 13.52 -17.20 14.04
CA LYS A 132 12.46 -18.08 13.53
C LYS A 132 11.27 -17.28 13.01
N LEU A 133 10.88 -16.20 13.69
CA LEU A 133 9.83 -15.28 13.23
C LEU A 133 10.20 -14.67 11.88
N LYS A 134 11.43 -14.21 11.73
CA LYS A 134 11.95 -13.70 10.45
C LYS A 134 11.88 -14.78 9.37
N ALA A 135 12.40 -15.98 9.64
CA ALA A 135 12.33 -17.10 8.69
C ALA A 135 10.89 -17.50 8.33
N LEU A 136 9.95 -17.39 9.28
CA LEU A 136 8.53 -17.66 9.06
C LEU A 136 7.91 -16.61 8.14
N LEU A 137 8.17 -15.33 8.38
CA LEU A 137 7.68 -14.25 7.54
C LEU A 137 8.29 -14.32 6.14
N GLU A 138 9.58 -14.63 6.01
CA GLU A 138 10.23 -14.88 4.73
C GLU A 138 9.65 -16.10 4.00
N ALA A 139 9.12 -17.09 4.72
CA ALA A 139 8.45 -18.24 4.13
C ALA A 139 7.03 -17.92 3.62
N HIS A 140 6.46 -16.78 4.03
CA HIS A 140 5.21 -16.26 3.45
C HIS A 140 5.44 -15.38 2.21
N ILE A 141 6.70 -15.09 1.90
CA ILE A 141 7.08 -14.26 0.76
C ILE A 141 7.70 -15.16 -0.31
N VAL A 142 7.13 -15.09 -1.51
CA VAL A 142 7.65 -15.74 -2.70
C VAL A 142 8.22 -14.66 -3.62
N ALA A 143 9.43 -14.88 -4.12
CA ALA A 143 10.00 -14.02 -5.15
C ALA A 143 9.34 -14.32 -6.51
N GLY A 144 8.77 -13.29 -7.14
CA GLY A 144 8.00 -13.39 -8.38
C GLY A 144 6.58 -12.85 -8.24
N ARG A 145 5.94 -12.56 -9.39
CA ARG A 145 4.50 -12.26 -9.46
C ARG A 145 3.78 -13.51 -9.93
N TYR A 146 3.00 -14.10 -9.04
CA TYR A 146 2.11 -15.21 -9.38
C TYR A 146 0.68 -14.73 -9.23
N LYS A 147 -0.08 -14.65 -10.31
CA LYS A 147 -1.52 -14.34 -10.25
C LYS A 147 -2.32 -15.62 -10.06
N SER A 148 -3.61 -15.52 -9.73
CA SER A 148 -4.50 -16.69 -9.66
C SER A 148 -4.52 -17.48 -10.96
N ALA A 149 -4.39 -16.79 -12.11
CA ALA A 149 -4.32 -17.41 -13.42
C ALA A 149 -3.07 -18.29 -13.62
N ASP A 150 -2.00 -18.01 -12.87
CA ASP A 150 -0.75 -18.78 -12.91
C ASP A 150 -0.75 -19.93 -11.90
N LEU A 151 -1.71 -19.94 -10.95
CA LEU A 151 -1.83 -20.99 -9.95
C LEU A 151 -2.30 -22.28 -10.63
N LYS A 152 -1.56 -23.35 -10.37
CA LYS A 152 -1.86 -24.70 -10.83
C LYS A 152 -1.86 -25.64 -9.64
N GLU A 153 -2.69 -26.67 -9.69
CA GLU A 153 -2.67 -27.71 -8.69
C GLU A 153 -1.30 -28.41 -8.68
N GLY A 154 -0.69 -28.53 -7.49
CA GLY A 154 0.63 -29.11 -7.33
C GLY A 154 1.78 -28.16 -7.64
N LEU A 155 1.53 -26.88 -7.92
CA LEU A 155 2.58 -25.88 -8.13
C LEU A 155 3.40 -25.69 -6.85
N GLU A 156 4.72 -25.80 -6.94
CA GLU A 156 5.63 -25.56 -5.83
C GLU A 156 6.37 -24.23 -6.05
N LEU A 157 6.15 -23.29 -5.14
CA LEU A 157 6.76 -21.97 -5.16
C LEU A 157 7.89 -21.90 -4.16
N LYS A 158 9.07 -21.46 -4.61
CA LYS A 158 10.22 -21.25 -3.73
C LYS A 158 10.08 -19.94 -2.97
N THR A 159 10.05 -20.03 -1.64
CA THR A 159 9.97 -18.87 -0.75
C THR A 159 11.36 -18.28 -0.50
N ILE A 160 11.42 -17.04 0.00
CA ILE A 160 12.69 -16.37 0.32
C ILE A 160 13.43 -17.10 1.46
N SER A 161 12.69 -17.71 2.37
CA SER A 161 13.23 -18.55 3.46
C SER A 161 13.91 -19.84 2.94
N GLY A 162 13.73 -20.18 1.66
CA GLY A 162 14.27 -21.39 1.03
C GLY A 162 13.36 -22.61 1.11
N GLY A 163 12.25 -22.52 1.86
CA GLY A 163 11.18 -23.51 1.89
C GLY A 163 10.32 -23.51 0.62
N MET A 164 9.62 -24.61 0.37
CA MET A 164 8.66 -24.75 -0.73
C MET A 164 7.24 -24.51 -0.23
N LEU A 165 6.50 -23.68 -0.94
CA LEU A 165 5.08 -23.44 -0.71
C LEU A 165 4.30 -24.12 -1.83
N LYS A 166 3.56 -25.18 -1.47
CA LYS A 166 2.78 -25.97 -2.42
C LYS A 166 1.37 -25.40 -2.56
N ILE A 167 0.94 -25.15 -3.79
CA ILE A 167 -0.41 -24.75 -4.12
C ILE A 167 -1.23 -26.00 -4.43
N THR A 168 -2.39 -26.13 -3.81
CA THR A 168 -3.34 -27.23 -4.06
C THR A 168 -4.73 -26.67 -4.30
N LEU A 169 -5.52 -27.37 -5.10
CA LEU A 169 -6.92 -27.04 -5.32
C LEU A 169 -7.76 -28.10 -4.58
N LYS A 170 -8.51 -27.67 -3.57
CA LYS A 170 -9.36 -28.56 -2.78
C LYS A 170 -10.75 -27.96 -2.65
N ASP A 171 -11.77 -28.73 -3.01
CA ASP A 171 -13.18 -28.31 -2.94
C ASP A 171 -13.43 -26.98 -3.69
N GLY A 172 -12.78 -26.80 -4.86
CA GLY A 172 -12.86 -25.57 -5.65
C GLY A 172 -12.17 -24.34 -5.05
N ASN A 173 -11.45 -24.50 -3.94
CA ASN A 173 -10.70 -23.43 -3.27
C ASN A 173 -9.19 -23.64 -3.43
N TRP A 174 -8.46 -22.55 -3.62
CA TRP A 174 -7.00 -22.60 -3.64
C TRP A 174 -6.43 -22.62 -2.22
N TRP A 175 -5.45 -23.50 -2.00
CA TRP A 175 -4.76 -23.66 -0.74
C TRP A 175 -3.25 -23.51 -0.94
N ALA A 176 -2.65 -22.60 -0.19
CA ALA A 176 -1.22 -22.48 -0.03
C ALA A 176 -0.80 -23.35 1.16
N ASN A 177 -0.34 -24.57 0.87
CA ASN A 177 -0.01 -25.60 1.85
C ASN A 177 -1.21 -25.91 2.76
N SER A 178 -1.20 -25.45 4.02
CA SER A 178 -2.32 -25.62 4.96
C SER A 178 -3.23 -24.39 5.07
N ALA A 179 -2.97 -23.32 4.31
CA ALA A 179 -3.72 -22.08 4.37
C ALA A 179 -4.64 -21.91 3.16
N ARG A 180 -5.94 -21.77 3.42
CA ARG A 180 -6.92 -21.45 2.39
C ARG A 180 -6.77 -19.99 1.94
N ILE A 181 -6.67 -19.79 0.63
CA ILE A 181 -6.70 -18.45 0.01
C ILE A 181 -8.15 -18.00 -0.08
N THR A 182 -8.45 -16.84 0.52
CA THR A 182 -9.80 -16.26 0.53
C THR A 182 -9.95 -15.17 -0.51
N ILE A 183 -8.96 -14.29 -0.64
CA ILE A 183 -8.96 -13.19 -1.60
C ILE A 183 -7.63 -13.21 -2.34
N PRO A 184 -7.61 -13.69 -3.58
CA PRO A 184 -6.42 -13.65 -4.39
C PRO A 184 -6.33 -12.35 -5.22
N ASP A 185 -5.21 -12.18 -5.94
CA ASP A 185 -4.98 -11.12 -6.95
C ASP A 185 -5.03 -9.67 -6.47
N ILE A 186 -4.60 -9.39 -5.23
CA ILE A 186 -4.53 -8.00 -4.76
C ILE A 186 -3.23 -7.38 -5.27
N VAL A 187 -3.35 -6.57 -6.32
CA VAL A 187 -2.23 -5.87 -6.93
C VAL A 187 -1.70 -4.79 -6.00
N SER A 188 -0.37 -4.68 -5.91
CA SER A 188 0.36 -3.65 -5.18
C SER A 188 1.59 -3.22 -5.99
N ALA A 189 2.17 -2.07 -5.65
CA ALA A 189 3.28 -1.49 -6.42
C ALA A 189 4.48 -2.44 -6.51
N ASN A 190 4.81 -3.10 -5.39
CA ASN A 190 5.95 -4.01 -5.29
C ASN A 190 5.56 -5.49 -5.44
N GLY A 191 4.33 -5.81 -5.85
CA GLY A 191 3.91 -7.21 -5.86
C GLY A 191 2.43 -7.53 -5.97
N LEU A 192 2.10 -8.72 -5.49
CA LEU A 192 0.75 -9.24 -5.34
C LEU A 192 0.55 -9.74 -3.92
N LEU A 193 -0.65 -9.57 -3.39
CA LEU A 193 -1.04 -10.03 -2.07
C LEU A 193 -2.16 -11.06 -2.21
N PHE A 194 -2.01 -12.16 -1.47
CA PHE A 194 -3.04 -13.18 -1.31
C PHE A 194 -3.48 -13.20 0.14
N VAL A 195 -4.75 -12.92 0.38
CA VAL A 195 -5.34 -13.05 1.71
C VAL A 195 -5.58 -14.52 1.99
N THR A 196 -5.12 -14.96 3.16
CA THR A 196 -5.28 -16.34 3.61
C THR A 196 -5.94 -16.41 4.98
N ASP A 197 -6.75 -17.43 5.20
CA ASP A 197 -7.46 -17.68 6.46
C ASP A 197 -6.69 -18.63 7.41
N GLY A 198 -5.45 -18.96 7.02
CA GLY A 198 -4.49 -19.78 7.77
C GLY A 198 -3.07 -19.30 7.53
N ILE A 199 -2.11 -19.85 8.30
CA ILE A 199 -0.69 -19.59 8.08
C ILE A 199 -0.16 -20.57 7.02
N ALA A 200 0.32 -20.03 5.90
CA ALA A 200 0.73 -20.82 4.74
C ALA A 200 2.06 -21.58 4.98
N ALA A 201 2.96 -20.98 5.75
CA ALA A 201 4.27 -21.57 6.02
C ALA A 201 4.46 -21.97 7.48
N SER A 202 5.07 -23.13 7.68
CA SER A 202 5.54 -23.58 8.98
C SER A 202 7.06 -23.70 8.94
N VAL A 203 7.74 -23.14 9.94
CA VAL A 203 9.20 -23.27 10.09
C VAL A 203 9.45 -24.60 10.80
N LYS A 204 10.17 -25.51 10.14
CA LYS A 204 10.66 -26.76 10.73
C LYS A 204 11.73 -26.50 11.79
#